data_AF-A0A6I6FFK1-F1
#
_entry.id   AF-A0A6I6FFK1-F1
#
_cell.length_a   1.000
_cell.length_b   1.000
_cell.length_c   1.000
_cell.angle_alpha   90.00
_cell.angle_beta   90.00
_cell.angle_gamma   90.00
#
_symmetry.space_group_name_H-M   'P 1'
#
loop_
_entity.id
_entity.type
_entity.pdbx_description
1 polymer ?
#
loop_
_entity_poly.entity_id
_entity_poly.type
_entity_poly.pdbx_seq_one_letter_code
_entity_poly.pdbx_strand_id
1 'polypeptide(L)'
;MAVVDAFWSSHWDDHFTGTYQSPHVFGAYVAGSPEAPRCGDEAAAPGNAFYCPPGDFIAWDVTLMRDGHAQGDSWVYLVVAHEWAHAVQRRVSGLRAVAAELQADCLAGATLFGSDDLVFEEGDGEELAQALTALADETPWTRSEDHGDAAQRTTAFSNGGSGGVDACLPR
;
A
#
# COMPACT_ATOMS: atom_id res chain seq x y z
N MET A 1 -8.46 -7.70 -1.40
CA MET A 1 -9.22 -6.67 -0.66
C MET A 1 -9.72 -7.17 0.68
N ALA A 2 -10.33 -8.35 0.77
CA ALA A 2 -10.83 -8.89 2.05
C ALA A 2 -9.76 -8.94 3.15
N VAL A 3 -8.54 -9.39 2.85
CA VAL A 3 -7.40 -9.48 3.80
C VAL A 3 -7.12 -8.15 4.51
N VAL A 4 -6.86 -7.08 3.74
CA VAL A 4 -6.52 -5.76 4.30
C VAL A 4 -7.71 -5.12 5.01
N ASP A 5 -8.93 -5.30 4.50
CA ASP A 5 -10.14 -4.76 5.12
C ASP A 5 -10.46 -5.46 6.45
N ALA A 6 -10.39 -6.79 6.47
CA ALA A 6 -10.63 -7.60 7.65
C ALA A 6 -9.59 -7.32 8.75
N PHE A 7 -8.32 -7.19 8.39
CA PHE A 7 -7.26 -6.81 9.32
C PHE A 7 -7.57 -5.47 10.00
N TRP A 8 -7.80 -4.42 9.21
CA TRP A 8 -8.08 -3.09 9.78
C TRP A 8 -9.41 -3.04 10.52
N SER A 9 -10.45 -3.75 10.06
CA SER A 9 -11.72 -3.85 10.78
C SER A 9 -11.58 -4.54 12.14
N SER A 10 -10.64 -5.47 12.29
CA SER A 10 -10.47 -6.25 13.51
C SER A 10 -9.53 -5.57 14.50
N HIS A 11 -8.49 -4.90 14.00
CA HIS A 11 -7.42 -4.32 14.83
C HIS A 11 -7.53 -2.80 15.02
N TRP A 12 -8.55 -2.14 14.45
CA TRP A 12 -8.67 -0.68 14.56
C TRP A 12 -8.66 -0.18 16.01
N ASP A 13 -9.52 -0.77 16.85
CA ASP A 13 -9.72 -0.33 18.24
C ASP A 13 -8.54 -0.68 19.16
N ASP A 14 -7.61 -1.54 18.70
CA ASP A 14 -6.37 -1.85 19.42
C ASP A 14 -5.37 -0.67 19.36
N HIS A 15 -5.41 0.11 18.28
CA HIS A 15 -4.40 1.13 17.99
C HIS A 15 -4.97 2.56 17.90
N PHE A 16 -6.24 2.71 17.55
CA PHE A 16 -6.85 4.01 17.24
C PHE A 16 -8.21 4.20 17.90
N THR A 17 -8.58 5.46 18.10
CA THR A 17 -9.93 5.83 18.52
C THR A 17 -10.82 6.10 17.31
N GLY A 18 -12.15 6.01 17.49
CA GLY A 18 -13.12 6.33 16.45
C GLY A 18 -13.70 5.08 15.82
N THR A 19 -14.09 5.14 14.56
CA THR A 19 -14.64 3.98 13.84
C THR A 19 -13.88 3.82 12.54
N TYR A 20 -13.37 2.61 12.31
CA TYR A 20 -12.80 2.25 11.03
C TYR A 20 -13.83 2.36 9.91
N GLN A 21 -13.41 2.95 8.80
CA GLN A 21 -14.18 2.97 7.56
C GLN A 21 -13.24 2.51 6.47
N SER A 22 -13.61 1.53 5.66
CA SER A 22 -12.77 1.12 4.53
C SER A 22 -12.81 2.15 3.40
N PRO A 23 -11.70 2.35 2.65
CA PRO A 23 -11.76 3.09 1.41
C PRO A 23 -12.61 2.33 0.40
N HIS A 24 -13.19 3.04 -0.56
CA HIS A 24 -13.78 2.39 -1.73
C HIS A 24 -12.69 1.71 -2.57
N VAL A 25 -13.02 0.58 -3.19
CA VAL A 25 -12.14 -0.05 -4.17
C VAL A 25 -12.65 0.31 -5.55
N PHE A 26 -12.00 1.29 -6.19
CA PHE A 26 -12.22 1.52 -7.61
C PHE A 26 -11.65 0.35 -8.42
N GLY A 27 -10.42 -0.03 -8.07
CA GLY A 27 -9.75 -1.19 -8.63
C GLY A 27 -8.90 -0.89 -9.87
N ALA A 28 -8.89 -1.84 -10.79
CA ALA A 28 -8.05 -1.76 -11.98
C ALA A 28 -8.53 -0.69 -12.96
N TYR A 29 -7.60 0.07 -13.53
CA TYR A 29 -7.87 1.00 -14.63
C TYR A 29 -6.87 0.82 -15.78
N VAL A 30 -7.24 1.39 -16.94
CA VAL A 30 -6.34 1.55 -18.10
C VAL A 30 -6.08 3.03 -18.27
N ALA A 31 -4.84 3.48 -18.08
CA ALA A 31 -4.52 4.91 -18.17
C ALA A 31 -4.92 5.50 -19.53
N GLY A 32 -5.58 6.66 -19.49
CA GLY A 32 -6.07 7.37 -20.68
C GLY A 32 -7.38 6.84 -21.27
N SER A 33 -7.99 5.77 -20.70
CA SER A 33 -9.33 5.36 -21.10
C SER A 33 -10.41 6.28 -20.52
N PRO A 34 -11.61 6.38 -21.13
CA PRO A 34 -12.73 7.15 -20.59
C PRO A 34 -13.21 6.69 -19.21
N GLU A 35 -12.94 5.43 -18.85
CA GLU A 35 -13.29 4.81 -17.58
C GLU A 35 -12.22 5.01 -16.50
N ALA A 36 -11.02 5.49 -16.85
CA ALA A 36 -9.95 5.72 -15.89
C ALA A 36 -10.38 6.77 -14.83
N PRO A 37 -10.14 6.50 -13.53
CA PRO A 37 -10.55 7.42 -12.49
C PRO A 37 -9.71 8.71 -12.54
N ARG A 38 -10.26 9.75 -11.92
CA ARG A 38 -9.53 10.96 -11.57
C ARG A 38 -9.39 11.06 -10.07
N CYS A 39 -8.26 11.55 -9.59
CA CYS A 39 -8.11 11.96 -8.21
C CYS A 39 -8.14 13.48 -8.10
N GLY A 40 -9.32 14.03 -7.78
CA GLY A 40 -9.55 15.47 -7.95
C GLY A 40 -9.43 15.86 -9.42
N ASP A 41 -8.54 16.81 -9.71
CA ASP A 41 -8.28 17.30 -11.08
C ASP A 41 -7.24 16.47 -11.85
N GLU A 42 -6.59 15.52 -11.20
CA GLU A 42 -5.53 14.70 -11.79
C GLU A 42 -6.08 13.41 -12.38
N ALA A 43 -5.66 13.08 -13.61
CA ALA A 43 -6.03 11.82 -14.24
C ALA A 43 -5.10 10.69 -13.76
N ALA A 44 -5.66 9.49 -13.59
CA ALA A 44 -4.87 8.32 -13.24
C ALA A 44 -3.77 8.04 -14.27
N ALA A 45 -2.53 7.96 -13.80
CA ALA A 45 -1.33 7.81 -14.63
C ALA A 45 -1.05 6.34 -14.99
N PRO A 46 -0.41 6.04 -16.12
CA PRO A 46 0.05 4.68 -16.43
C PRO A 46 1.10 4.23 -15.42
N GLY A 47 1.14 2.92 -15.13
CA GLY A 47 2.15 2.35 -14.25
C GLY A 47 2.05 2.80 -12.78
N ASN A 48 0.88 3.27 -12.34
CA ASN A 48 0.68 3.81 -11.00
C ASN A 48 -0.35 3.00 -10.20
N ALA A 49 -0.21 3.00 -8.88
CA ALA A 49 -1.25 2.66 -7.92
C ALA A 49 -1.38 3.84 -6.94
N PHE A 50 -2.59 4.10 -6.45
CA PHE A 50 -2.79 5.22 -5.54
C PHE A 50 -4.05 5.05 -4.68
N TYR A 51 -3.96 5.54 -3.45
CA TYR A 51 -5.10 6.01 -2.69
C TYR A 51 -5.43 7.46 -3.07
N CYS A 52 -6.70 7.73 -3.38
CA CYS A 52 -7.21 9.04 -3.69
C CYS A 52 -7.92 9.71 -2.50
N PRO A 53 -7.33 10.74 -1.86
CA PRO A 53 -7.92 11.31 -0.67
C PRO A 53 -9.22 12.11 -0.86
N PRO A 54 -9.43 12.86 -1.98
CA PRO A 54 -10.72 13.52 -2.24
C PRO A 54 -11.88 12.55 -2.49
N GLY A 55 -11.61 11.38 -3.08
CA GLY A 55 -12.62 10.39 -3.44
C GLY A 55 -12.72 9.20 -2.48
N ASP A 56 -11.82 9.11 -1.50
CA ASP A 56 -11.62 7.98 -0.58
C ASP A 56 -11.67 6.62 -1.29
N PHE A 57 -10.85 6.44 -2.32
CA PHE A 57 -10.78 5.17 -3.04
C PHE A 57 -9.34 4.78 -3.38
N ILE A 58 -9.09 3.48 -3.54
CA ILE A 58 -7.84 2.94 -4.11
C ILE A 58 -8.04 2.50 -5.56
N ALA A 59 -7.03 2.73 -6.39
CA ALA A 59 -7.02 2.35 -7.80
C ALA A 59 -5.60 1.96 -8.25
N TRP A 60 -5.50 1.12 -9.28
CA TRP A 60 -4.22 0.68 -9.82
C TRP A 60 -4.28 0.45 -11.33
N ASP A 61 -3.18 0.77 -12.02
CA ASP A 61 -3.04 0.50 -13.44
C ASP A 61 -2.96 -1.03 -13.68
N VAL A 62 -3.72 -1.51 -14.66
CA VAL A 62 -3.79 -2.94 -14.96
C VAL A 62 -2.45 -3.50 -15.45
N THR A 63 -1.63 -2.68 -16.10
CA THR A 63 -0.32 -3.11 -16.62
C THR A 63 0.68 -3.22 -15.48
N LEU A 64 0.70 -2.27 -14.54
CA LEU A 64 1.49 -2.37 -13.30
C LEU A 64 1.23 -3.69 -12.57
N MET A 65 -0.04 -4.00 -12.31
CA MET A 65 -0.39 -5.20 -11.54
C MET A 65 -0.14 -6.49 -12.31
N ARG A 66 -0.38 -6.51 -13.63
CA ARG A 66 -0.12 -7.69 -14.46
C ARG A 66 1.38 -7.99 -14.56
N ASP A 67 2.18 -6.98 -14.84
CA ASP A 67 3.63 -7.15 -15.04
C ASP A 67 4.32 -7.44 -13.70
N GLY A 68 3.85 -6.83 -12.61
CA GLY A 68 4.25 -7.16 -11.25
C GLY A 68 3.91 -8.60 -10.84
N HIS A 69 2.66 -9.03 -11.04
CA HIS A 69 2.25 -10.40 -10.76
C HIS A 69 3.05 -11.44 -11.56
N ALA A 70 3.55 -11.10 -12.75
CA ALA A 70 4.43 -11.99 -13.51
C ALA A 70 5.80 -12.21 -12.85
N GLN A 71 6.20 -11.36 -11.90
CA GLN A 71 7.43 -11.47 -11.11
C GLN A 71 7.20 -12.17 -9.75
N GLY A 72 5.97 -12.23 -9.29
CA GLY A 72 5.55 -12.86 -8.03
C GLY A 72 4.16 -12.36 -7.64
N ASP A 73 3.29 -13.23 -7.12
CA ASP A 73 1.92 -12.86 -6.82
C ASP A 73 1.81 -11.97 -5.56
N SER A 74 2.82 -12.04 -4.68
CA SER A 74 3.03 -11.17 -3.53
C SER A 74 3.07 -9.68 -3.90
N TRP A 75 3.42 -9.35 -5.15
CA TRP A 75 3.37 -7.98 -5.68
C TRP A 75 2.00 -7.34 -5.49
N VAL A 76 0.93 -8.10 -5.80
CA VAL A 76 -0.44 -7.60 -5.72
C VAL A 76 -0.82 -7.27 -4.28
N TYR A 77 -0.41 -8.11 -3.34
CA TYR A 77 -0.65 -7.91 -1.91
C TYR A 77 0.09 -6.69 -1.38
N LEU A 78 1.37 -6.54 -1.74
CA LEU A 78 2.18 -5.39 -1.35
C LEU A 78 1.56 -4.08 -1.81
N VAL A 79 1.27 -3.94 -3.11
CA VAL A 79 0.73 -2.70 -3.67
C VAL A 79 -0.60 -2.35 -3.02
N VAL A 80 -1.50 -3.33 -2.88
CA VAL A 80 -2.81 -3.09 -2.27
C VAL A 80 -2.69 -2.70 -0.79
N ALA A 81 -1.84 -3.39 -0.02
CA ALA A 81 -1.64 -3.09 1.40
C ALA A 81 -1.01 -1.71 1.60
N HIS A 82 -0.08 -1.31 0.72
CA HIS A 82 0.51 0.03 0.72
C HIS A 82 -0.54 1.11 0.47
N GLU A 83 -1.35 1.00 -0.60
CA GLU A 83 -2.40 2.00 -0.86
C GLU A 83 -3.49 2.02 0.22
N TRP A 84 -3.82 0.86 0.80
CA TRP A 84 -4.73 0.81 1.93
C TRP A 84 -4.16 1.51 3.17
N ALA A 85 -2.85 1.42 3.39
CA ALA A 85 -2.18 2.13 4.47
C ALA A 85 -2.28 3.64 4.34
N HIS A 86 -2.26 4.20 3.12
CA HIS A 86 -2.57 5.63 2.93
C HIS A 86 -4.00 6.01 3.33
N ALA A 87 -4.96 5.12 3.09
CA ALA A 87 -6.32 5.30 3.58
C ALA A 87 -6.35 5.32 5.11
N VAL A 88 -5.67 4.37 5.77
CA VAL A 88 -5.53 4.33 7.23
C VAL A 88 -4.89 5.60 7.77
N GLN A 89 -3.78 6.02 7.17
CA GLN A 89 -3.10 7.27 7.51
C GLN A 89 -4.06 8.44 7.50
N ARG A 90 -4.86 8.60 6.43
CA ARG A 90 -5.85 9.68 6.29
C ARG A 90 -6.89 9.72 7.41
N ARG A 91 -7.17 8.59 8.07
CA ARG A 91 -8.15 8.49 9.17
C ARG A 91 -7.53 8.85 10.52
N VAL A 92 -6.24 8.59 10.71
CA VAL A 92 -5.57 8.70 12.03
C VAL A 92 -4.58 9.85 12.13
N SER A 93 -4.06 10.32 11.00
CA SER A 93 -3.02 11.35 10.96
C SER A 93 -3.01 12.12 9.64
N GLY A 94 -2.24 13.21 9.61
CA GLY A 94 -1.96 13.98 8.41
C GLY A 94 -0.47 13.96 8.08
N LEU A 95 0.22 12.81 8.25
CA LEU A 95 1.62 12.69 7.83
C LEU A 95 1.73 13.01 6.33
N ARG A 96 2.81 13.68 5.94
CA ARG A 96 3.10 14.12 4.57
C ARG A 96 4.53 13.75 4.21
N ALA A 97 4.83 13.72 2.91
CA ALA A 97 6.15 13.45 2.33
C ALA A 97 6.64 12.01 2.58
N VAL A 98 7.92 11.75 2.31
CA VAL A 98 8.58 10.42 2.41
C VAL A 98 8.27 9.67 3.72
N ALA A 99 8.10 10.39 4.83
CA ALA A 99 7.72 9.76 6.10
C ALA A 99 6.35 9.06 6.04
N ALA A 100 5.41 9.58 5.24
CA ALA A 100 4.13 8.95 4.99
C ALA A 100 4.29 7.69 4.13
N GLU A 101 5.09 7.74 3.06
CA GLU A 101 5.36 6.60 2.18
C GLU A 101 6.04 5.44 2.93
N LEU A 102 7.10 5.73 3.70
CA LEU A 102 7.77 4.71 4.51
C LEU A 102 6.87 4.18 5.62
N GLN A 103 6.01 5.01 6.22
CA GLN A 103 5.02 4.50 7.15
C GLN A 103 3.98 3.63 6.44
N ALA A 104 3.58 3.94 5.20
CA ALA A 104 2.66 3.12 4.43
C ALA A 104 3.25 1.73 4.15
N ASP A 105 4.54 1.64 3.78
CA ASP A 105 5.25 0.36 3.69
C ASP A 105 5.28 -0.38 5.04
N CYS A 106 5.55 0.31 6.15
CA CYS A 106 5.52 -0.30 7.48
C CYS A 106 4.14 -0.88 7.81
N LEU A 107 3.08 -0.09 7.63
CA LEU A 107 1.71 -0.52 7.90
C LEU A 107 1.27 -1.64 6.95
N ALA A 108 1.76 -1.66 5.71
CA ALA A 108 1.56 -2.77 4.77
C ALA A 108 2.18 -4.06 5.32
N GLY A 109 3.42 -4.00 5.83
CA GLY A 109 4.08 -5.12 6.49
C GLY A 109 3.29 -5.61 7.71
N ALA A 110 2.88 -4.70 8.59
CA ALA A 110 2.06 -5.05 9.75
C ALA A 110 0.73 -5.71 9.35
N THR A 111 0.10 -5.23 8.29
CA THR A 111 -1.17 -5.77 7.77
C THR A 111 -1.00 -7.18 7.22
N LEU A 112 0.01 -7.41 6.36
CA LEU A 112 0.19 -8.70 5.71
C LEU A 112 0.64 -9.78 6.69
N PHE A 113 1.60 -9.50 7.56
CA PHE A 113 2.11 -10.48 8.54
C PHE A 113 1.20 -10.64 9.75
N GLY A 114 0.33 -9.67 10.03
CA GLY A 114 -0.65 -9.73 11.11
C GLY A 114 -2.02 -10.26 10.71
N SER A 115 -2.26 -10.56 9.43
CA SER A 115 -3.56 -11.05 8.97
C SER A 115 -3.70 -12.56 9.17
N ASP A 116 -4.76 -12.96 9.86
CA ASP A 116 -5.15 -14.38 9.99
C ASP A 116 -5.71 -14.98 8.68
N ASP A 117 -6.13 -14.12 7.74
CA ASP A 117 -6.73 -14.52 6.47
C ASP A 117 -5.70 -14.69 5.34
N LEU A 118 -4.41 -14.49 5.63
CA LEU A 118 -3.31 -14.64 4.69
C LEU A 118 -2.40 -15.79 5.09
N VAL A 119 -2.13 -16.69 4.14
CA VAL A 119 -1.17 -17.78 4.31
C VAL A 119 -0.05 -17.55 3.29
N PHE A 120 1.16 -17.35 3.80
CA PHE A 120 2.34 -17.19 2.96
C PHE A 120 2.77 -18.54 2.38
N GLU A 121 3.02 -18.57 1.08
CA GLU A 121 3.62 -19.69 0.37
C GLU A 121 5.16 -19.64 0.47
N GLU A 122 5.81 -20.74 0.10
CA GLU A 122 7.26 -20.78 0.00
C GLU A 122 7.70 -19.90 -1.17
N GLY A 123 8.38 -18.78 -0.86
CA GLY A 123 8.86 -17.82 -1.85
C GLY A 123 8.29 -16.41 -1.65
N ASP A 124 7.11 -16.27 -1.07
CA ASP A 124 6.42 -14.97 -0.94
C ASP A 124 7.25 -13.90 -0.23
N GLY A 125 8.01 -14.27 0.79
CA GLY A 125 8.91 -13.34 1.47
C GLY A 125 10.01 -12.79 0.56
N GLU A 126 10.52 -13.62 -0.36
CA GLU A 126 11.52 -13.22 -1.35
C GLU A 126 10.88 -12.38 -2.46
N GLU A 127 9.66 -12.72 -2.88
CA GLU A 127 8.88 -11.94 -3.84
C GLU A 127 8.54 -10.54 -3.30
N LEU A 128 8.14 -10.42 -2.03
CA LEU A 128 7.90 -9.13 -1.38
C LEU A 128 9.17 -8.25 -1.36
N ALA A 129 10.32 -8.83 -1.02
CA ALA A 129 11.59 -8.12 -1.00
C ALA A 129 12.01 -7.65 -2.42
N GLN A 130 11.77 -8.49 -3.43
CA GLN A 130 12.00 -8.15 -4.84
C GLN A 130 11.05 -7.04 -5.31
N ALA A 131 9.77 -7.12 -4.97
CA ALA A 131 8.77 -6.11 -5.32
C ALA A 131 9.09 -4.74 -4.69
N LEU A 132 9.46 -4.70 -3.41
CA LEU A 132 9.91 -3.47 -2.72
C LEU A 132 11.14 -2.85 -3.39
N THR A 133 12.05 -3.68 -3.90
CA THR A 133 13.24 -3.23 -4.62
C THR A 133 12.89 -2.68 -6.01
N ALA A 134 12.06 -3.40 -6.78
CA ALA A 134 11.64 -2.99 -8.12
C ALA A 134 10.83 -1.68 -8.09
N LEU A 135 9.89 -1.58 -7.14
CA LEU A 135 9.03 -0.40 -6.99
C LEU A 135 9.77 0.84 -6.44
N ALA A 136 11.04 0.74 -6.06
CA ALA A 136 11.80 1.88 -5.51
C ALA A 136 12.38 2.82 -6.58
N ASP A 137 12.42 2.43 -7.86
CA ASP A 137 13.18 3.16 -8.90
C ASP A 137 12.51 3.25 -10.29
N GLU A 138 11.28 2.76 -10.48
CA GLU A 138 10.77 2.49 -11.83
C GLU A 138 10.01 3.64 -12.54
N THR A 139 9.54 4.69 -11.86
CA THR A 139 8.75 5.76 -12.51
C THR A 139 8.95 7.16 -11.89
N PRO A 140 8.53 8.26 -12.58
CA PRO A 140 8.50 9.60 -11.98
C PRO A 140 7.69 9.72 -10.69
N TRP A 141 6.76 8.79 -10.46
CA TRP A 141 5.87 8.68 -9.31
C TRP A 141 6.37 7.67 -8.27
N THR A 142 7.55 7.09 -8.44
CA THR A 142 8.19 6.21 -7.44
C THR A 142 9.60 6.70 -7.13
N ARG A 143 9.89 7.99 -7.39
CA ARG A 143 11.23 8.54 -7.14
C ARG A 143 11.55 8.42 -5.65
N SER A 144 12.78 8.06 -5.33
CA SER A 144 13.26 7.93 -3.95
C SER A 144 13.13 9.21 -3.13
N GLU A 145 13.11 10.38 -3.77
CA GLU A 145 12.80 11.68 -3.14
C GLU A 145 11.36 11.77 -2.61
N ASP A 146 10.45 11.01 -3.21
CA ASP A 146 9.03 10.99 -2.89
C ASP A 146 8.68 9.76 -2.03
N HIS A 147 9.27 8.57 -2.29
CA HIS A 147 8.91 7.29 -1.66
C HIS A 147 10.01 6.62 -0.80
N GLY A 148 11.22 7.19 -0.76
CA GLY A 148 12.39 6.56 -0.14
C GLY A 148 13.08 5.53 -1.04
N ASP A 149 14.32 5.19 -0.71
CA ASP A 149 15.09 4.17 -1.45
C ASP A 149 14.67 2.74 -1.09
N ALA A 150 15.07 1.76 -1.90
CA ALA A 150 14.73 0.34 -1.69
C ALA A 150 15.09 -0.17 -0.28
N ALA A 151 16.20 0.28 0.30
CA ALA A 151 16.63 -0.14 1.63
C ALA A 151 15.75 0.46 2.73
N GLN A 152 15.35 1.73 2.60
CA GLN A 152 14.43 2.40 3.50
C GLN A 152 13.05 1.72 3.48
N ARG A 153 12.51 1.47 2.29
CA ARG A 153 11.22 0.80 2.08
C ARG A 153 11.21 -0.61 2.67
N THR A 154 12.24 -1.40 2.35
CA THR A 154 12.41 -2.76 2.90
C THR A 154 12.54 -2.75 4.42
N THR A 155 13.29 -1.80 4.99
CA THR A 155 13.44 -1.67 6.44
C THR A 155 12.10 -1.32 7.09
N ALA A 156 11.36 -0.36 6.53
CA ALA A 156 10.09 0.05 7.07
C ALA A 156 9.06 -1.08 7.04
N PHE A 157 8.92 -1.74 5.89
CA PHE A 157 8.05 -2.91 5.73
C PHE A 157 8.39 -4.03 6.72
N SER A 158 9.68 -4.36 6.88
CA SER A 158 10.13 -5.40 7.82
C SER A 158 9.88 -5.03 9.29
N ASN A 159 9.99 -3.74 9.64
CA ASN A 159 9.68 -3.27 11.00
C ASN A 159 8.20 -3.50 11.33
N GLY A 160 7.30 -3.20 10.41
CA GLY A 160 5.87 -3.46 10.61
C GLY A 160 5.56 -4.95 10.63
N GLY A 161 6.15 -5.74 9.73
CA GLY A 161 5.91 -7.19 9.69
C GLY A 161 6.34 -7.92 10.96
N SER A 162 7.40 -7.45 11.64
CA SER A 162 7.89 -8.05 12.88
C SER A 162 7.35 -7.38 14.16
N GLY A 163 7.01 -6.10 14.09
CA GLY A 163 6.63 -5.28 15.24
C GLY A 163 5.15 -4.87 15.29
N GLY A 164 4.36 -5.26 14.29
CA GLY A 164 2.95 -4.88 14.17
C GLY A 164 2.74 -3.39 13.95
N VAL A 165 1.49 -2.94 14.10
CA VAL A 165 1.09 -1.54 13.84
C VAL A 165 1.84 -0.56 14.76
N ASP A 166 2.06 -0.91 16.02
CA ASP A 166 2.74 -0.05 17.00
C ASP A 166 4.18 0.30 16.61
N ALA A 167 4.86 -0.55 15.84
CA ALA A 167 6.20 -0.27 15.33
C ALA A 167 6.22 0.84 14.26
N CYS A 168 5.07 1.11 13.64
CA CYS A 168 4.90 2.10 12.58
C CYS A 168 4.43 3.46 13.09
N LEU A 169 4.01 3.55 14.36
CA LEU A 169 3.47 4.77 14.94
C LEU A 169 4.56 5.61 15.62
N PRO A 170 4.46 6.96 15.58
CA PRO A 170 5.35 7.81 16.34
C PRO A 170 5.21 7.52 17.85
N ARG A 171 6.35 7.39 18.54
CA ARG A 171 6.42 7.20 19.99
C ARG A 171 6.29 8.52 20.76
#